data_AF-A0A6J7RSC2-F1
#
_entry.id   AF-A0A6J7RSC2-F1
#
_cell.length_a   1.000
_cell.length_b   1.000
_cell.length_c   1.000
_cell.angle_alpha   90.00
_cell.angle_beta   90.00
_cell.angle_gamma   90.00
#
_symmetry.space_group_name_H-M   'P 1'
#
loop_
_entity.id
_entity.type
_entity.pdbx_description
1 polymer ?
#
loop_
_entity_poly.entity_id
_entity_poly.type
_entity_poly.pdbx_seq_one_letter_code
_entity_poly.pdbx_strand_id
1 'polypeptide(L)'
;MVTYIDGIQPIEKVFDGFFVHSRSNGAANLSQAPLPVITPEAPTFIRNDLGVPVMTLQTESDLVLPRLEYLSARQKDTKNFRLWEVAGTSHADAYTGGIGFSDTGDGKAEAALLDVANADGGPLGCTQPINYGPHFSVVSAALHALTNWVADGTAPPRAPRLEVTAGPPAAITRDATGNAQGGIRTPLVDAPTAVLRGDGNAGASFCQLFGSTLALNHEQLAALYPSHKAYVAAFTKSANKAVRDGFMLKPEAKNFIAAAKASNVGG
;
A
#
# COMPACT_ATOMS: atom_id res chain seq x y z
N MET A 1 8.93 -0.80 16.99
CA MET A 1 7.56 -1.37 16.99
C MET A 1 7.57 -2.87 17.19
N VAL A 2 8.16 -3.67 16.29
CA VAL A 2 8.22 -5.16 16.40
C VAL A 2 8.80 -5.62 17.74
N THR A 3 9.92 -5.03 18.18
CA THR A 3 10.54 -5.29 19.49
C THR A 3 9.56 -5.14 20.66
N TYR A 4 8.70 -4.12 20.61
CA TYR A 4 7.68 -3.90 21.64
C TYR A 4 6.60 -4.96 21.55
N ILE A 5 6.08 -5.20 20.34
CA ILE A 5 5.01 -6.17 20.08
C ILE A 5 5.43 -7.57 20.56
N ASP A 6 6.63 -8.02 20.26
CA ASP A 6 7.04 -9.38 20.55
C ASP A 6 7.68 -9.55 21.94
N GLY A 7 8.39 -8.52 22.41
CA GLY A 7 9.19 -8.57 23.63
C GLY A 7 8.54 -7.97 24.88
N ILE A 8 7.68 -6.94 24.72
CA ILE A 8 7.16 -6.15 25.85
C ILE A 8 5.65 -6.35 26.03
N GLN A 9 4.86 -6.28 24.95
CA GLN A 9 3.41 -6.44 25.00
C GLN A 9 2.93 -7.71 25.72
N PRO A 10 3.57 -8.90 25.58
CA PRO A 10 3.13 -10.10 26.29
C PRO A 10 3.21 -10.00 27.82
N ILE A 11 4.06 -9.09 28.31
CA ILE A 11 4.29 -8.83 29.74
C ILE A 11 3.39 -7.69 30.21
N GLU A 12 3.50 -6.53 29.54
CA GLU A 12 2.88 -5.28 30.00
C GLU A 12 1.43 -5.10 29.54
N LYS A 13 1.05 -5.70 28.40
CA LYS A 13 -0.31 -5.70 27.86
C LYS A 13 -0.96 -4.31 27.73
N VAL A 14 -0.20 -3.31 27.29
CA VAL A 14 -0.64 -1.90 27.26
C VAL A 14 -1.62 -1.61 26.13
N PHE A 15 -1.42 -2.23 24.95
CA PHE A 15 -2.23 -1.94 23.77
C PHE A 15 -3.14 -3.10 23.41
N ASP A 16 -4.38 -2.81 22.99
CA ASP A 16 -5.35 -3.82 22.58
C ASP A 16 -5.18 -4.28 21.12
N GLY A 17 -4.31 -3.61 20.34
CA GLY A 17 -3.98 -4.00 18.98
C GLY A 17 -2.90 -3.11 18.37
N PHE A 18 -2.32 -3.56 17.25
CA PHE A 18 -1.22 -2.87 16.57
C PHE A 18 -1.45 -2.74 15.07
N PHE A 19 -1.29 -1.52 14.56
CA PHE A 19 -1.17 -1.25 13.14
C PHE A 19 0.30 -1.05 12.78
N VAL A 20 0.82 -1.92 11.93
CA VAL A 20 2.23 -1.98 11.55
C VAL A 20 2.37 -1.60 10.08
N HIS A 21 2.57 -0.31 9.82
CA HIS A 21 2.69 0.24 8.47
C HIS A 21 4.13 0.18 7.96
N SER A 22 4.33 -0.33 6.74
CA SER A 22 5.56 -0.23 5.94
C SER A 22 6.87 -0.49 6.72
N ARG A 23 6.85 -1.54 7.57
CA ARG A 23 8.04 -1.98 8.33
C ARG A 23 9.06 -2.69 7.43
N SER A 24 10.33 -2.60 7.81
CA SER A 24 11.40 -3.47 7.28
C SER A 24 11.36 -4.88 7.89
N ASN A 25 12.27 -5.75 7.45
CA ASN A 25 12.40 -7.11 7.97
C ASN A 25 12.89 -7.21 9.42
N GLY A 26 13.51 -6.16 9.95
CA GLY A 26 14.11 -6.17 11.28
C GLY A 26 13.21 -5.65 12.39
N ALA A 27 13.81 -5.57 13.58
CA ALA A 27 13.27 -4.94 14.77
C ALA A 27 14.32 -4.02 15.40
N ALA A 28 13.90 -3.06 16.22
CA ALA A 28 14.82 -2.17 16.94
C ALA A 28 15.51 -2.90 18.09
N ASN A 29 16.67 -2.39 18.53
CA ASN A 29 17.38 -2.96 19.68
C ASN A 29 16.50 -2.95 20.94
N LEU A 30 16.56 -4.03 21.73
CA LEU A 30 15.82 -4.16 22.98
C LEU A 30 16.41 -3.28 24.09
N SER A 31 17.70 -2.97 24.00
CA SER A 31 18.45 -2.17 24.95
C SER A 31 19.36 -1.18 24.23
N GLN A 32 19.75 -0.14 24.96
CA GLN A 32 20.70 0.87 24.53
C GLN A 32 21.69 1.17 25.65
N ALA A 33 22.77 1.90 25.33
CA ALA A 33 23.77 2.32 26.31
C ALA A 33 23.11 3.03 27.52
N PRO A 34 23.61 2.80 28.75
CA PRO A 34 24.85 2.08 29.09
C PRO A 34 24.70 0.54 29.16
N LEU A 35 23.51 -0.02 28.94
CA LEU A 35 23.33 -1.47 28.89
C LEU A 35 23.96 -2.03 27.60
N PRO A 36 24.41 -3.30 27.62
CA PRO A 36 24.83 -3.98 26.39
C PRO A 36 23.71 -3.91 25.36
N VAL A 37 24.04 -3.56 24.12
CA VAL A 37 23.07 -3.50 23.02
C VAL A 37 22.63 -4.90 22.65
N ILE A 38 21.32 -5.16 22.73
CA ILE A 38 20.70 -6.43 22.34
C ILE A 38 19.95 -6.20 21.03
N THR A 39 20.50 -6.69 19.93
CA THR A 39 19.92 -6.58 18.59
C THR A 39 19.09 -7.84 18.27
N PRO A 40 17.79 -7.72 17.96
CA PRO A 40 17.01 -8.84 17.47
C PRO A 40 17.54 -9.40 16.15
N GLU A 41 17.43 -10.71 15.95
CA GLU A 41 17.76 -11.34 14.67
C GLU A 41 16.80 -10.88 13.57
N ALA A 42 17.33 -10.73 12.34
CA ALA A 42 16.56 -10.46 11.13
C ALA A 42 16.54 -11.74 10.26
N PRO A 43 15.40 -12.09 9.64
CA PRO A 43 14.10 -11.41 9.73
C PRO A 43 13.41 -11.62 11.09
N THR A 44 12.76 -10.57 11.59
CA THR A 44 11.96 -10.64 12.81
C THR A 44 10.48 -10.81 12.47
N PHE A 45 9.91 -11.93 12.88
CA PHE A 45 8.49 -12.28 12.71
C PHE A 45 7.65 -11.78 13.88
N ILE A 46 6.39 -11.42 13.62
CA ILE A 46 5.43 -11.16 14.72
C ILE A 46 5.01 -12.52 15.30
N ARG A 47 5.19 -12.69 16.60
CA ARG A 47 4.87 -13.95 17.31
C ARG A 47 3.39 -14.31 17.19
N ASN A 48 3.10 -15.62 17.13
CA ASN A 48 1.75 -16.13 16.85
C ASN A 48 0.89 -16.36 18.10
N ASP A 49 1.46 -16.22 19.28
CA ASP A 49 0.84 -16.40 20.59
C ASP A 49 0.49 -15.08 21.29
N LEU A 50 0.53 -13.95 20.57
CA LEU A 50 0.00 -12.67 21.07
C LEU A 50 -1.49 -12.81 21.41
N GLY A 51 -1.90 -12.20 22.51
CA GLY A 51 -3.30 -12.12 22.91
C GLY A 51 -4.12 -11.07 22.14
N VAL A 52 -3.46 -10.22 21.34
CA VAL A 52 -4.07 -9.04 20.69
C VAL A 52 -3.83 -9.02 19.17
N PRO A 53 -4.75 -8.43 18.40
CA PRO A 53 -4.60 -8.20 16.96
C PRO A 53 -3.33 -7.45 16.55
N VAL A 54 -2.69 -7.92 15.48
CA VAL A 54 -1.63 -7.21 14.76
C VAL A 54 -1.95 -7.20 13.27
N MET A 55 -2.06 -6.01 12.71
CA MET A 55 -2.28 -5.79 11.29
C MET A 55 -1.05 -5.14 10.67
N THR A 56 -0.34 -5.89 9.84
CA THR A 56 0.79 -5.38 9.06
C THR A 56 0.33 -5.03 7.65
N LEU A 57 0.71 -3.86 7.17
CA LEU A 57 0.40 -3.39 5.83
C LEU A 57 1.68 -2.97 5.10
N GLN A 58 1.82 -3.40 3.86
CA GLN A 58 3.05 -3.30 3.09
C GLN A 58 2.76 -2.89 1.65
N THR A 59 3.72 -2.18 1.07
CA THR A 59 3.72 -1.70 -0.32
C THR A 59 4.67 -2.54 -1.15
N GLU A 60 4.69 -2.36 -2.47
CA GLU A 60 5.67 -3.02 -3.32
C GLU A 60 7.11 -2.67 -2.91
N SER A 61 7.38 -1.39 -2.59
CA SER A 61 8.70 -0.92 -2.15
C SER A 61 9.21 -1.69 -0.93
N ASP A 62 8.32 -1.90 0.04
CA ASP A 62 8.69 -2.48 1.32
C ASP A 62 9.20 -3.91 1.18
N LEU A 63 8.65 -4.65 0.22
CA LEU A 63 9.01 -6.03 -0.04
C LEU A 63 10.40 -6.17 -0.66
N VAL A 64 10.72 -5.34 -1.66
CA VAL A 64 11.87 -5.61 -2.57
C VAL A 64 13.01 -4.61 -2.47
N LEU A 65 12.83 -3.45 -1.83
CA LEU A 65 13.93 -2.51 -1.67
C LEU A 65 14.97 -3.04 -0.67
N PRO A 66 16.28 -3.02 -0.99
CA PRO A 66 17.34 -3.54 -0.11
C PRO A 66 17.45 -2.90 1.28
N ARG A 67 16.84 -1.73 1.49
CA ARG A 67 16.82 -1.06 2.80
C ARG A 67 15.63 -1.48 3.68
N LEU A 68 14.63 -2.16 3.11
CA LEU A 68 13.41 -2.56 3.79
C LEU A 68 13.30 -4.10 3.84
N GLU A 69 13.45 -4.77 2.68
CA GLU A 69 13.55 -6.22 2.52
C GLU A 69 12.47 -7.04 3.26
N TYR A 70 11.26 -6.49 3.40
CA TYR A 70 10.20 -7.10 4.20
C TYR A 70 9.82 -8.50 3.70
N LEU A 71 10.08 -8.82 2.43
CA LEU A 71 9.82 -10.15 1.86
C LEU A 71 10.41 -11.28 2.72
N SER A 72 11.58 -11.07 3.32
CA SER A 72 12.21 -12.05 4.22
C SER A 72 11.46 -12.25 5.55
N ALA A 73 10.72 -11.23 6.00
CA ALA A 73 9.85 -11.26 7.19
C ALA A 73 8.37 -11.50 6.86
N ARG A 74 8.04 -11.78 5.59
CA ARG A 74 6.67 -12.12 5.15
C ARG A 74 6.22 -13.39 5.86
N GLN A 75 5.03 -13.33 6.47
CA GLN A 75 4.48 -14.46 7.22
C GLN A 75 3.01 -14.74 6.89
N LYS A 76 2.56 -15.95 7.23
CA LYS A 76 1.17 -16.37 7.06
C LYS A 76 0.28 -15.68 8.10
N ASP A 77 -0.93 -15.34 7.69
CA ASP A 77 -1.98 -14.84 8.57
C ASP A 77 -2.35 -15.89 9.65
N THR A 78 -2.47 -15.46 10.91
CA THR A 78 -2.77 -16.35 12.06
C THR A 78 -4.13 -15.99 12.69
N LYS A 79 -4.43 -16.48 13.90
CA LYS A 79 -5.62 -16.03 14.64
C LYS A 79 -5.58 -14.53 14.91
N ASN A 80 -4.41 -13.98 15.25
CA ASN A 80 -4.21 -12.60 15.71
C ASN A 80 -3.25 -11.79 14.82
N PHE A 81 -2.85 -12.32 13.66
CA PHE A 81 -2.02 -11.61 12.69
C PHE A 81 -2.68 -11.55 11.31
N ARG A 82 -2.69 -10.37 10.70
CA ARG A 82 -3.05 -10.15 9.29
C ARG A 82 -1.93 -9.37 8.61
N LEU A 83 -1.52 -9.82 7.44
CA LEU A 83 -0.66 -9.07 6.54
C LEU A 83 -1.43 -8.70 5.29
N TRP A 84 -1.40 -7.43 4.91
CA TRP A 84 -1.91 -6.91 3.65
C TRP A 84 -0.76 -6.34 2.82
N GLU A 85 -0.76 -6.63 1.53
CA GLU A 85 0.25 -6.16 0.58
C GLU A 85 -0.48 -5.52 -0.60
N VAL A 86 -0.11 -4.29 -0.96
CA VAL A 86 -0.94 -3.46 -1.84
C VAL A 86 -0.24 -3.23 -3.18
N ALA A 87 -0.87 -3.68 -4.26
CA ALA A 87 -0.36 -3.48 -5.62
C ALA A 87 -0.46 -2.00 -6.03
N GLY A 88 0.51 -1.54 -6.82
CA GLY A 88 0.59 -0.18 -7.34
C GLY A 88 0.97 0.88 -6.30
N THR A 89 1.52 0.50 -5.14
CA THR A 89 1.85 1.43 -4.05
C THR A 89 3.33 1.42 -3.68
N SER A 90 3.79 2.53 -3.13
CA SER A 90 5.15 2.73 -2.63
C SER A 90 5.17 3.15 -1.16
N HIS A 91 6.33 3.00 -0.53
CA HIS A 91 6.57 3.35 0.88
C HIS A 91 6.14 4.78 1.22
N ALA A 92 6.46 5.72 0.33
CA ALA A 92 5.90 7.08 0.30
C ALA A 92 5.35 7.35 -1.10
N ASP A 93 4.38 8.23 -1.24
CA ASP A 93 3.58 8.44 -2.46
C ASP A 93 3.16 9.91 -2.57
N ALA A 94 2.40 10.24 -3.61
CA ALA A 94 1.90 11.60 -3.81
C ALA A 94 0.94 12.06 -2.71
N TYR A 95 0.22 11.13 -2.06
CA TYR A 95 -0.67 11.44 -0.95
C TYR A 95 0.12 11.91 0.28
N THR A 96 1.11 11.12 0.71
CA THR A 96 2.01 11.43 1.82
C THR A 96 3.01 12.54 1.49
N GLY A 97 3.29 12.78 0.21
CA GLY A 97 4.17 13.83 -0.30
C GLY A 97 3.53 15.19 -0.48
N GLY A 98 2.20 15.33 -0.31
CA GLY A 98 1.56 16.65 -0.35
C GLY A 98 0.05 16.63 -0.52
N ILE A 99 -0.50 15.76 -1.38
CA ILE A 99 -1.95 15.77 -1.70
C ILE A 99 -2.78 15.57 -0.43
N GLY A 100 -2.37 14.65 0.44
CA GLY A 100 -3.09 14.29 1.67
C GLY A 100 -3.03 15.34 2.78
N PHE A 101 -2.13 16.34 2.70
CA PHE A 101 -2.01 17.35 3.77
C PHE A 101 -3.21 18.28 3.89
N SER A 102 -4.00 18.37 2.82
CA SER A 102 -5.23 19.17 2.77
C SER A 102 -6.49 18.31 2.59
N ASP A 103 -6.36 16.99 2.70
CA ASP A 103 -7.50 16.10 2.54
C ASP A 103 -8.47 16.24 3.72
N THR A 104 -9.73 16.51 3.39
CA THR A 104 -10.83 16.65 4.32
C THR A 104 -11.94 15.62 4.06
N GLY A 105 -11.70 14.67 3.15
CA GLY A 105 -12.68 13.70 2.68
C GLY A 105 -13.65 14.26 1.64
N ASP A 106 -13.36 15.44 1.06
CA ASP A 106 -14.21 16.12 0.08
C ASP A 106 -14.06 15.61 -1.36
N GLY A 107 -13.20 14.61 -1.58
CA GLY A 107 -12.97 13.99 -2.88
C GLY A 107 -11.86 14.62 -3.72
N LYS A 108 -11.23 15.71 -3.26
CA LYS A 108 -10.16 16.38 -4.02
C LYS A 108 -8.88 15.55 -4.07
N ALA A 109 -8.55 14.82 -3.00
CA ALA A 109 -7.37 13.96 -2.97
C ALA A 109 -7.48 12.85 -4.02
N GLU A 110 -8.64 12.19 -4.11
CA GLU A 110 -8.92 11.16 -5.10
C GLU A 110 -8.89 11.71 -6.53
N ALA A 111 -9.42 12.93 -6.75
CA ALA A 111 -9.33 13.60 -8.04
C ALA A 111 -7.87 13.90 -8.45
N ALA A 112 -7.05 14.40 -7.52
CA ALA A 112 -5.64 14.66 -7.77
C ALA A 112 -4.85 13.37 -8.04
N LEU A 113 -5.14 12.27 -7.34
CA LEU A 113 -4.49 10.97 -7.56
C LEU A 113 -4.86 10.33 -8.91
N LEU A 114 -6.02 10.67 -9.48
CA LEU A 114 -6.40 10.23 -10.83
C LEU A 114 -5.82 11.12 -11.95
N ASP A 115 -5.26 12.29 -11.63
CA ASP A 115 -4.63 13.20 -12.59
C ASP A 115 -3.18 12.81 -12.90
N VAL A 116 -3.00 11.55 -13.31
CA VAL A 116 -1.69 10.94 -13.57
C VAL A 116 -0.93 11.59 -14.74
N ALA A 117 -1.60 12.37 -15.59
CA ALA A 117 -0.98 13.14 -16.67
C ALA A 117 -0.14 14.32 -16.14
N ASN A 118 -0.48 14.82 -14.95
CA ASN A 118 0.22 15.90 -14.27
C ASN A 118 1.08 15.38 -13.10
N ALA A 119 1.32 14.07 -13.02
CA ALA A 119 2.21 13.51 -12.03
C ALA A 119 3.65 14.04 -12.22
N ASP A 120 4.28 14.45 -11.12
CA ASP A 120 5.62 15.04 -11.12
C ASP A 120 6.56 14.35 -10.12
N GLY A 121 7.82 14.79 -10.08
CA GLY A 121 8.85 14.25 -9.18
C GLY A 121 8.60 14.50 -7.68
N GLY A 122 7.47 15.11 -7.32
CA GLY A 122 7.10 15.41 -5.95
C GLY A 122 8.02 16.43 -5.27
N PRO A 123 7.86 16.63 -3.95
CA PRO A 123 8.60 17.65 -3.20
C PRO A 123 10.12 17.39 -3.14
N LEU A 124 10.57 16.17 -3.43
CA LEU A 124 11.99 15.80 -3.44
C LEU A 124 12.67 15.98 -4.80
N GLY A 125 11.92 16.36 -5.84
CA GLY A 125 12.46 16.48 -7.20
C GLY A 125 13.01 15.16 -7.74
N CYS A 126 12.26 14.06 -7.53
CA CYS A 126 12.64 12.75 -8.03
C CYS A 126 12.69 12.73 -9.56
N THR A 127 13.54 11.87 -10.11
CA THR A 127 13.81 11.84 -11.56
C THR A 127 12.57 11.46 -12.37
N GLN A 128 11.76 10.53 -11.87
CA GLN A 128 10.49 10.16 -12.47
C GLN A 128 9.33 10.69 -11.63
N PRO A 129 8.13 10.86 -12.24
CA PRO A 129 6.93 11.12 -11.49
C PRO A 129 6.75 10.10 -10.36
N ILE A 130 6.52 10.57 -9.14
CA ILE A 130 6.36 9.71 -7.96
C ILE A 130 5.06 8.89 -8.07
N ASN A 131 4.92 7.85 -7.23
CA ASN A 131 3.75 6.98 -7.23
C ASN A 131 2.47 7.74 -6.85
N TYR A 132 1.43 7.63 -7.67
CA TYR A 132 0.08 8.16 -7.43
C TYR A 132 -0.91 7.04 -7.03
N GLY A 133 -0.39 5.90 -6.58
CA GLY A 133 -1.19 4.79 -6.08
C GLY A 133 -1.95 5.17 -4.81
N PRO A 134 -3.16 4.64 -4.58
CA PRO A 134 -4.05 5.13 -3.54
C PRO A 134 -3.78 4.41 -2.21
N HIS A 135 -2.52 4.39 -1.74
CA HIS A 135 -2.13 3.66 -0.52
C HIS A 135 -2.99 4.05 0.67
N PHE A 136 -3.25 5.35 0.81
CA PHE A 136 -4.08 5.92 1.88
C PHE A 136 -5.46 5.24 1.97
N SER A 137 -6.09 4.91 0.84
CA SER A 137 -7.44 4.33 0.81
C SER A 137 -7.47 2.92 1.42
N VAL A 138 -6.40 2.14 1.21
CA VAL A 138 -6.27 0.80 1.79
C VAL A 138 -5.81 0.89 3.25
N VAL A 139 -5.01 1.91 3.61
CA VAL A 139 -4.67 2.22 5.01
C VAL A 139 -5.94 2.57 5.81
N SER A 140 -6.84 3.40 5.28
CA SER A 140 -8.12 3.70 5.93
C SER A 140 -8.96 2.44 6.16
N ALA A 141 -9.08 1.58 5.14
CA ALA A 141 -9.78 0.31 5.27
C ALA A 141 -9.12 -0.63 6.30
N ALA A 142 -7.80 -0.66 6.35
CA ALA A 142 -7.04 -1.46 7.30
C ALA A 142 -7.23 -0.98 8.75
N LEU A 143 -7.13 0.33 9.00
CA LEU A 143 -7.37 0.91 10.32
C LEU A 143 -8.81 0.69 10.80
N HIS A 144 -9.78 0.85 9.90
CA HIS A 144 -11.18 0.53 10.21
C HIS A 144 -11.35 -0.96 10.56
N ALA A 145 -10.73 -1.87 9.79
CA ALA A 145 -10.79 -3.29 10.06
C ALA A 145 -10.10 -3.69 11.38
N LEU A 146 -8.94 -3.09 11.69
CA LEU A 146 -8.26 -3.28 12.97
C LEU A 146 -9.12 -2.78 14.14
N THR A 147 -9.78 -1.64 13.99
CA THR A 147 -10.68 -1.09 15.02
C THR A 147 -11.80 -2.07 15.35
N ASN A 148 -12.46 -2.64 14.34
CA ASN A 148 -13.49 -3.67 14.55
C ASN A 148 -12.91 -4.93 15.18
N TRP A 149 -11.72 -5.35 14.73
CA TRP A 149 -11.06 -6.53 15.27
C TRP A 149 -10.74 -6.39 16.77
N VAL A 150 -10.32 -5.21 17.19
CA VAL A 150 -10.09 -4.88 18.61
C VAL A 150 -11.40 -4.79 19.37
N ALA A 151 -12.42 -4.13 18.80
CA ALA A 151 -13.67 -3.85 19.50
C ALA A 151 -14.55 -5.09 19.71
N ASP A 152 -14.66 -5.97 18.71
CA ASP A 152 -15.61 -7.09 18.73
C ASP A 152 -15.05 -8.42 18.22
N GLY A 153 -13.77 -8.47 17.84
CA GLY A 153 -13.12 -9.69 17.36
C GLY A 153 -13.33 -9.97 15.87
N THR A 154 -14.01 -9.10 15.12
CA THR A 154 -14.18 -9.24 13.66
C THR A 154 -12.85 -9.02 12.94
N ALA A 155 -12.19 -10.12 12.58
CA ALA A 155 -10.89 -10.05 11.92
C ALA A 155 -10.98 -9.43 10.50
N PRO A 156 -9.95 -8.66 10.07
CA PRO A 156 -9.84 -8.18 8.70
C PRO A 156 -9.85 -9.36 7.70
N PRO A 157 -10.37 -9.15 6.48
CA PRO A 157 -10.29 -10.14 5.42
C PRO A 157 -8.84 -10.54 5.14
N ARG A 158 -8.65 -11.79 4.73
CA ARG A 158 -7.34 -12.27 4.25
C ARG A 158 -7.10 -11.70 2.86
N ALA A 159 -5.92 -11.14 2.62
CA ALA A 159 -5.55 -10.56 1.34
C ALA A 159 -4.65 -11.52 0.53
N PRO A 160 -4.78 -11.56 -0.81
CA PRO A 160 -3.74 -12.13 -1.66
C PRO A 160 -2.38 -11.48 -1.38
N ARG A 161 -1.30 -12.21 -1.62
CA ARG A 161 0.08 -11.68 -1.53
C ARG A 161 0.50 -11.12 -2.87
N LEU A 162 1.36 -10.10 -2.86
CA LEU A 162 2.06 -9.65 -4.05
C LEU A 162 2.93 -10.79 -4.57
N GLU A 163 2.82 -11.05 -5.87
CA GLU A 163 3.63 -12.05 -6.54
C GLU A 163 5.05 -11.52 -6.74
N VAL A 164 6.03 -12.37 -6.45
CA VAL A 164 7.44 -12.00 -6.47
C VAL A 164 8.22 -13.09 -7.18
N THR A 165 9.01 -12.67 -8.16
CA THR A 165 10.01 -13.53 -8.80
C THR A 165 11.23 -13.62 -7.89
N ALA A 166 11.65 -14.85 -7.58
CA ALA A 166 12.83 -15.10 -6.77
C ALA A 166 14.12 -14.67 -7.49
N GLY A 167 15.09 -14.14 -6.74
CA GLY A 167 16.42 -13.80 -7.24
C GLY A 167 17.20 -12.95 -6.23
N PRO A 168 18.49 -12.67 -6.49
CA PRO A 168 19.17 -11.51 -5.95
C PRO A 168 19.29 -10.40 -7.03
N PRO A 169 18.50 -9.31 -6.97
CA PRO A 169 17.41 -9.05 -6.02
C PRO A 169 16.09 -9.75 -6.44
N ALA A 170 15.21 -9.97 -5.47
CA ALA A 170 13.84 -10.38 -5.72
C ALA A 170 13.08 -9.21 -6.38
N ALA A 171 12.11 -9.50 -7.23
CA ALA A 171 11.39 -8.47 -7.99
C ALA A 171 9.90 -8.74 -8.04
N ILE A 172 9.09 -7.68 -7.99
CA ILE A 172 7.64 -7.78 -8.12
C ILE A 172 7.28 -8.30 -9.50
N THR A 173 6.46 -9.35 -9.57
CA THR A 173 5.94 -9.88 -10.84
C THR A 173 4.92 -8.90 -11.42
N ARG A 174 5.04 -8.57 -12.71
CA ARG A 174 4.22 -7.55 -13.38
C ARG A 174 3.24 -8.18 -14.38
N ASP A 175 2.05 -7.61 -14.50
CA ASP A 175 1.07 -7.96 -15.52
C ASP A 175 1.40 -7.30 -16.87
N ALA A 176 0.56 -7.55 -17.89
CA ALA A 176 0.76 -7.01 -19.23
C ALA A 176 0.71 -5.47 -19.31
N THR A 177 0.09 -4.80 -18.33
CA THR A 177 0.10 -3.33 -18.23
C THR A 177 1.32 -2.81 -17.49
N GLY A 178 2.08 -3.68 -16.83
CA GLY A 178 3.27 -3.32 -16.05
C GLY A 178 2.98 -3.04 -14.56
N ASN A 179 1.75 -3.25 -14.10
CA ASN A 179 1.35 -3.17 -12.70
C ASN A 179 1.61 -4.51 -11.98
N ALA A 180 1.70 -4.52 -10.64
CA ALA A 180 2.00 -5.73 -9.88
C ALA A 180 0.90 -6.79 -9.91
N GLN A 181 1.27 -8.05 -10.08
CA GLN A 181 0.36 -9.20 -9.92
C GLN A 181 0.14 -9.54 -8.44
N GLY A 182 -1.03 -10.09 -8.13
CA GLY A 182 -1.43 -10.41 -6.76
C GLY A 182 -1.67 -9.17 -5.90
N GLY A 183 -1.59 -9.36 -4.58
CA GLY A 183 -1.85 -8.32 -3.59
C GLY A 183 -3.31 -7.84 -3.57
N ILE A 184 -3.53 -6.76 -2.82
CA ILE A 184 -4.74 -5.95 -2.90
C ILE A 184 -4.60 -5.05 -4.13
N ARG A 185 -5.43 -5.29 -5.14
CA ARG A 185 -5.53 -4.44 -6.34
C ARG A 185 -6.69 -3.48 -6.20
N THR A 186 -6.40 -2.19 -6.35
CA THR A 186 -7.38 -1.09 -6.27
C THR A 186 -7.88 -0.74 -7.68
N PRO A 187 -8.90 0.14 -7.81
CA PRO A 187 -9.38 0.56 -9.12
C PRO A 187 -8.32 1.20 -10.01
N LEU A 188 -7.31 1.85 -9.43
CA LEU A 188 -6.19 2.45 -10.17
C LEU A 188 -5.26 1.39 -10.79
N VAL A 189 -5.33 0.14 -10.32
CA VAL A 189 -4.54 -0.99 -10.81
C VAL A 189 -5.36 -1.95 -11.66
N ASP A 190 -6.65 -2.16 -11.35
CA ASP A 190 -7.56 -3.04 -12.10
C ASP A 190 -8.26 -2.35 -13.29
N ALA A 191 -8.36 -1.02 -13.26
CA ALA A 191 -8.80 -0.18 -14.37
C ALA A 191 -7.74 0.92 -14.59
N PRO A 192 -6.52 0.54 -15.01
CA PRO A 192 -5.38 1.44 -15.02
C PRO A 192 -5.50 2.53 -16.08
N THR A 193 -5.07 3.73 -15.70
CA THR A 193 -4.76 4.86 -16.60
C THR A 193 -3.28 5.20 -16.59
N ALA A 194 -2.52 4.55 -15.70
CA ALA A 194 -1.07 4.63 -15.58
C ALA A 194 -0.52 3.26 -15.13
N VAL A 195 0.78 3.10 -15.35
CA VAL A 195 1.58 2.08 -14.67
C VAL A 195 2.03 2.68 -13.34
N LEU A 196 1.63 2.04 -12.24
CA LEU A 196 1.97 2.44 -10.88
C LEU A 196 2.92 1.40 -10.29
N ARG A 197 4.07 1.86 -9.79
CA ARG A 197 5.09 0.99 -9.20
C ARG A 197 5.57 1.51 -7.87
N GLY A 198 5.89 0.61 -6.95
CA GLY A 198 6.60 0.95 -5.72
C GLY A 198 8.11 1.10 -5.88
N ASP A 199 8.68 0.69 -6.99
CA ASP A 199 10.12 0.66 -7.22
C ASP A 199 10.55 1.56 -8.39
N GLY A 200 11.86 1.68 -8.58
CA GLY A 200 12.46 2.17 -9.82
C GLY A 200 12.76 3.67 -9.91
N ASN A 201 12.53 4.47 -8.87
CA ASN A 201 12.74 5.93 -8.94
C ASN A 201 14.07 6.38 -8.31
N ALA A 202 14.72 7.37 -8.92
CA ALA A 202 16.03 7.89 -8.55
C ALA A 202 15.98 9.39 -8.23
N GLY A 203 17.08 9.95 -7.77
CA GLY A 203 17.19 11.36 -7.38
C GLY A 203 17.72 11.53 -5.96
N ALA A 204 17.17 12.49 -5.23
CA ALA A 204 17.55 12.79 -3.85
C ALA A 204 17.53 11.54 -2.94
N SER A 205 18.23 11.66 -1.79
CA SER A 205 18.09 10.66 -0.72
C SER A 205 16.60 10.51 -0.41
N PHE A 206 16.08 9.29 -0.46
CA PHE A 206 14.66 8.90 -0.34
C PHE A 206 13.83 8.74 -1.63
N CYS A 207 14.25 9.22 -2.81
CA CYS A 207 13.43 9.02 -4.03
C CYS A 207 13.16 7.55 -4.38
N GLN A 208 14.05 6.64 -3.98
CA GLN A 208 13.85 5.19 -4.11
C GLN A 208 12.62 4.67 -3.35
N LEU A 209 12.14 5.40 -2.32
CA LEU A 209 10.94 5.07 -1.54
C LEU A 209 9.65 5.59 -2.17
N PHE A 210 9.74 6.47 -3.17
CA PHE A 210 8.58 7.17 -3.74
C PHE A 210 7.93 6.45 -4.92
N GLY A 211 8.49 5.32 -5.36
CA GLY A 211 8.01 4.58 -6.52
C GLY A 211 7.90 5.47 -7.77
N SER A 212 7.14 5.01 -8.75
CA SER A 212 6.95 5.74 -10.01
C SER A 212 5.53 5.65 -10.56
N THR A 213 5.16 6.68 -11.32
CA THR A 213 3.94 6.73 -12.14
C THR A 213 4.32 6.97 -13.59
N LEU A 214 3.80 6.14 -14.50
CA LEU A 214 3.90 6.36 -15.94
C LEU A 214 2.50 6.34 -16.55
N ALA A 215 1.99 7.52 -16.91
CA ALA A 215 0.68 7.64 -17.57
C ALA A 215 0.64 6.82 -18.87
N LEU A 216 -0.48 6.12 -19.09
CA LEU A 216 -0.72 5.44 -20.36
C LEU A 216 -0.99 6.47 -21.44
N ASN A 217 -0.45 6.25 -22.63
CA ASN A 217 -0.69 7.13 -23.77
C ASN A 217 -2.11 6.95 -24.34
N HIS A 218 -2.50 7.85 -25.25
CA HIS A 218 -3.83 7.84 -25.85
C HIS A 218 -4.17 6.52 -26.56
N GLU A 219 -3.22 5.91 -27.27
CA GLU A 219 -3.43 4.64 -27.97
C GLU A 219 -3.69 3.49 -26.99
N GLN A 220 -2.90 3.42 -25.91
CA GLN A 220 -3.09 2.43 -24.84
C GLN A 220 -4.43 2.61 -24.14
N LEU A 221 -4.82 3.85 -23.83
CA LEU A 221 -6.12 4.15 -23.21
C LEU A 221 -7.29 3.82 -24.14
N ALA A 222 -7.19 4.13 -25.44
CA ALA A 222 -8.23 3.81 -26.42
C ALA A 222 -8.39 2.30 -26.63
N ALA A 223 -7.29 1.55 -26.58
CA ALA A 223 -7.30 0.09 -26.65
C ALA A 223 -7.95 -0.55 -25.41
N LEU A 224 -7.70 -0.01 -24.21
CA LEU A 224 -8.30 -0.49 -22.96
C LEU A 224 -9.77 -0.04 -22.80
N TYR A 225 -10.06 1.19 -23.19
CA TYR A 225 -11.34 1.85 -22.99
C TYR A 225 -11.82 2.51 -24.29
N PRO A 226 -12.59 1.77 -25.12
CA PRO A 226 -13.13 2.30 -26.37
C PRO A 226 -14.09 3.50 -26.21
N SER A 227 -14.50 3.83 -24.97
CA SER A 227 -15.31 5.01 -24.65
C SER A 227 -15.16 5.39 -23.18
N HIS A 228 -15.48 6.64 -22.84
CA HIS A 228 -15.52 7.10 -21.44
C HIS A 228 -16.42 6.24 -20.57
N LYS A 229 -17.58 5.85 -21.10
CA LYS A 229 -18.53 4.96 -20.41
C LYS A 229 -17.90 3.59 -20.08
N ALA A 230 -17.05 3.06 -20.96
CA ALA A 230 -16.36 1.79 -20.72
C ALA A 230 -15.34 1.93 -19.58
N TYR A 231 -14.56 3.02 -19.57
CA TYR A 231 -13.64 3.33 -18.47
C TYR A 231 -14.37 3.44 -17.13
N VAL A 232 -15.39 4.32 -17.04
CA VAL A 232 -16.15 4.54 -15.80
C VAL A 232 -16.79 3.24 -15.30
N ALA A 233 -17.31 2.40 -16.21
CA ALA A 233 -17.90 1.11 -15.84
C ALA A 233 -16.87 0.13 -15.28
N ALA A 234 -15.69 0.01 -15.92
CA ALA A 234 -14.61 -0.84 -15.44
C ALA A 234 -14.10 -0.38 -14.07
N PHE A 235 -13.86 0.92 -13.92
CA PHE A 235 -13.40 1.54 -12.69
C PHE A 235 -14.41 1.38 -11.55
N THR A 236 -15.70 1.67 -11.81
CA THR A 236 -16.77 1.50 -10.82
C THR A 236 -16.93 0.04 -10.40
N LYS A 237 -16.80 -0.91 -11.34
CA LYS A 237 -16.83 -2.35 -11.02
C LYS A 237 -15.70 -2.74 -10.08
N SER A 238 -14.47 -2.27 -10.34
CA SER A 238 -13.33 -2.54 -9.46
C SER A 238 -13.51 -1.88 -8.08
N ALA A 239 -13.95 -0.63 -8.02
CA ALA A 239 -14.16 0.09 -6.75
C ALA A 239 -15.19 -0.61 -5.86
N ASN A 240 -16.34 -0.99 -6.43
CA ASN A 240 -17.36 -1.74 -5.71
C ASN A 240 -16.86 -3.13 -5.27
N LYS A 241 -15.99 -3.78 -6.06
CA LYS A 241 -15.34 -5.03 -5.67
C LYS A 241 -14.40 -4.82 -4.47
N ALA A 242 -13.56 -3.78 -4.49
CA ALA A 242 -12.66 -3.48 -3.37
C ALA A 242 -13.43 -3.19 -2.08
N VAL A 243 -14.56 -2.47 -2.17
CA VAL A 243 -15.46 -2.24 -1.03
C VAL A 243 -16.06 -3.53 -0.49
N ARG A 244 -16.62 -4.36 -1.38
CA ARG A 244 -17.25 -5.63 -0.99
C ARG A 244 -16.24 -6.58 -0.34
N ASP A 245 -15.03 -6.61 -0.86
CA ASP A 245 -13.96 -7.49 -0.38
C ASP A 245 -13.27 -6.91 0.89
N GLY A 246 -13.64 -5.70 1.32
CA GLY A 246 -13.19 -5.07 2.56
C GLY A 246 -11.84 -4.33 2.47
N PHE A 247 -11.37 -4.05 1.26
CA PHE A 247 -10.08 -3.40 1.00
C PHE A 247 -10.18 -1.91 0.66
N MET A 248 -11.39 -1.36 0.63
CA MET A 248 -11.67 0.06 0.43
C MET A 248 -12.93 0.42 1.19
N LEU A 249 -12.99 1.61 1.79
CA LEU A 249 -14.19 2.11 2.44
C LEU A 249 -15.15 2.75 1.42
N LYS A 250 -16.45 2.77 1.76
CA LYS A 250 -17.49 3.32 0.88
C LYS A 250 -17.30 4.80 0.51
N PRO A 251 -16.91 5.70 1.44
CA PRO A 251 -16.71 7.12 1.11
C PRO A 251 -15.62 7.33 0.05
N GLU A 252 -14.46 6.71 0.24
CA GLU A 252 -13.31 6.77 -0.67
C GLU A 252 -13.68 6.18 -2.04
N ALA A 253 -14.38 5.04 -2.07
CA ALA A 253 -14.86 4.47 -3.31
C ALA A 253 -15.81 5.42 -4.07
N LYS A 254 -16.71 6.10 -3.35
CA LYS A 254 -17.61 7.09 -3.95
C LYS A 254 -16.83 8.27 -4.54
N ASN A 255 -15.82 8.78 -3.83
CA ASN A 255 -14.98 9.87 -4.28
C ASN A 255 -14.16 9.49 -5.52
N PHE A 256 -13.51 8.32 -5.50
CA PHE A 256 -12.79 7.81 -6.68
C PHE A 256 -13.71 7.59 -7.88
N ILE A 257 -14.92 7.06 -7.68
CA ILE A 257 -15.90 6.91 -8.77
C ILE A 257 -16.35 8.27 -9.31
N ALA A 258 -16.54 9.27 -8.44
CA ALA A 258 -16.90 10.62 -8.85
C ALA A 258 -15.78 11.28 -9.66
N ALA A 259 -14.54 11.15 -9.22
CA ALA A 259 -13.36 11.63 -9.94
C ALA A 259 -13.20 10.92 -11.30
N ALA A 260 -13.39 9.60 -11.36
CA ALA A 260 -13.34 8.86 -12.63
C ALA A 260 -14.43 9.31 -13.63
N LYS A 261 -15.63 9.68 -13.15
CA LYS A 261 -16.71 10.23 -13.99
C LYS A 261 -16.44 11.66 -14.48
N ALA A 262 -15.60 12.40 -13.76
CA ALA A 262 -15.24 13.77 -14.10
C ALA A 262 -13.97 13.85 -14.99
N SER A 263 -13.30 12.72 -15.22
CA SER A 263 -12.10 12.67 -16.06
C SER A 263 -12.44 12.66 -17.56
N ASN A 264 -11.43 12.87 -18.39
CA ASN A 264 -11.54 12.77 -19.85
C ASN A 264 -11.00 11.43 -20.38
N VAL A 265 -10.96 10.38 -19.55
CA VAL A 265 -10.37 9.08 -19.93
C VAL A 265 -11.35 8.28 -20.77
N GLY A 266 -10.88 7.81 -21.92
CA GLY A 266 -11.64 6.98 -22.86
C GLY A 266 -12.56 7.82 -23.74
N GLY A 267 -12.52 7.61 -25.05
CA GLY A 267 -13.28 8.40 -26.04
C GLY A 267 -12.46 9.54 -26.63
#